data_AF-A0A5Q2TPT4-F1
#
_entry.id   AF-A0A5Q2TPT4-F1
#
_cell.length_a   1.000
_cell.length_b   1.000
_cell.length_c   1.000
_cell.angle_alpha   90.00
_cell.angle_beta   90.00
_cell.angle_gamma   90.00
#
_symmetry.space_group_name_H-M   'P 1'
#
loop_
_entity.id
_entity.type
_entity.pdbx_description
1 polymer ?
#
loop_
_entity_poly.entity_id
_entity_poly.type
_entity_poly.pdbx_seq_one_letter_code
_entity_poly.pdbx_strand_id
1 'polypeptide(L)'
;MSRKNQAFSKILEQFHREFRYFTENYMIAVKKGANVAEKEIKEAVKDRDQPFEVIVIKLFEAIKKGVLYAAKQMVDFGFKQTKDESRKK
;
A
#
# COMPACT_ATOMS: atom_id res chain seq x y z
N MET A 1 -2.08 -3.28 -40.59
CA MET A 1 -1.32 -3.33 -39.31
C MET A 1 -0.63 -4.67 -39.18
N SER A 2 0.66 -4.69 -38.83
CA SER A 2 1.42 -5.94 -38.64
C SER A 2 0.90 -6.72 -37.42
N ARG A 3 0.89 -8.06 -37.49
CA ARG A 3 0.57 -8.95 -36.35
C ARG A 3 1.38 -8.61 -35.09
N LYS A 4 2.61 -8.11 -35.26
CA LYS A 4 3.47 -7.64 -34.15
C LYS A 4 2.87 -6.43 -33.42
N ASN A 5 2.30 -5.47 -34.14
CA ASN A 5 1.66 -4.28 -33.53
C ASN A 5 0.40 -4.66 -32.74
N GLN A 6 -0.34 -5.67 -33.19
CA GLN A 6 -1.55 -6.15 -32.52
C GLN A 6 -1.24 -6.97 -31.27
N ALA A 7 -0.14 -7.74 -31.27
CA ALA A 7 0.34 -8.42 -30.07
C ALA A 7 0.86 -7.41 -29.03
N PHE A 8 1.59 -6.38 -29.48
CA PHE A 8 2.10 -5.33 -28.61
C PHE A 8 0.98 -4.49 -27.96
N SER A 9 -0.08 -4.17 -28.72
CA SER A 9 -1.23 -3.43 -28.17
C SER A 9 -1.95 -4.21 -27.06
N LYS A 10 -2.09 -5.53 -27.21
CA LYS A 10 -2.69 -6.40 -26.19
C LYS A 10 -1.85 -6.44 -24.91
N ILE A 11 -0.53 -6.51 -25.04
CA ILE A 11 0.39 -6.47 -23.89
C ILE A 11 0.28 -5.11 -23.17
N LEU A 12 0.23 -4.01 -23.91
CA LEU A 12 0.04 -2.66 -23.35
C LEU A 12 -1.30 -2.51 -22.63
N GLU A 13 -2.38 -3.00 -23.21
CA GLU A 13 -3.70 -2.97 -22.57
C GLU A 13 -3.74 -3.81 -21.28
N GLN A 14 -3.07 -4.96 -21.27
CA GLN A 14 -2.95 -5.79 -20.07
C GLN A 14 -2.10 -5.07 -19.02
N PHE A 15 -0.96 -4.52 -19.39
CA PHE A 15 -0.10 -3.74 -18.50
C PHE A 15 -0.83 -2.54 -17.89
N HIS A 16 -1.59 -1.78 -18.68
CA HIS A 16 -2.40 -0.66 -18.18
C HIS A 16 -3.45 -1.11 -17.16
N ARG A 17 -4.11 -2.26 -17.38
CA ARG A 17 -5.07 -2.82 -16.43
C ARG A 17 -4.41 -3.24 -15.12
N GLU A 18 -3.31 -3.98 -15.20
CA GLU A 18 -2.56 -4.42 -14.01
C GLU A 18 -1.97 -3.24 -13.24
N PHE A 19 -1.44 -2.24 -13.95
CA PHE A 19 -0.91 -1.02 -13.32
C PHE A 19 -2.00 -0.22 -12.62
N ARG A 20 -3.17 -0.05 -13.25
CA ARG A 20 -4.31 0.61 -12.60
C ARG A 20 -4.72 -0.16 -11.34
N TYR A 21 -4.84 -1.48 -11.45
CA TYR A 21 -5.19 -2.34 -10.32
C TYR A 21 -4.16 -2.24 -9.19
N PHE A 22 -2.86 -2.22 -9.50
CA PHE A 22 -1.80 -1.97 -8.53
C PHE A 22 -1.93 -0.59 -7.85
N THR A 23 -2.13 0.49 -8.62
CA THR A 23 -2.23 1.85 -8.06
C THR A 23 -3.43 2.01 -7.12
N GLU A 24 -4.59 1.44 -7.46
CA GLU A 24 -5.78 1.44 -6.61
C GLU A 24 -5.52 0.73 -5.27
N ASN A 25 -4.89 -0.46 -5.31
CA ASN A 25 -4.55 -1.21 -4.10
C ASN A 25 -3.46 -0.51 -3.26
N TYR A 26 -2.46 0.09 -3.91
CA TYR A 26 -1.44 0.90 -3.24
C TYR A 26 -2.05 2.09 -2.51
N MET A 27 -2.92 2.85 -3.17
CA MET A 27 -3.61 3.98 -2.55
C MET A 27 -4.43 3.55 -1.33
N ILE A 28 -5.15 2.43 -1.42
CA ILE A 28 -5.91 1.88 -0.29
C ILE A 28 -4.99 1.48 0.86
N ALA A 29 -3.89 0.80 0.57
CA ALA A 29 -2.91 0.36 1.56
C ALA A 29 -2.28 1.55 2.30
N VAL A 30 -1.83 2.56 1.55
CA VAL A 30 -1.26 3.80 2.10
C VAL A 30 -2.30 4.55 2.94
N LYS A 31 -3.55 4.70 2.47
CA LYS A 31 -4.61 5.36 3.23
C LYS A 31 -4.89 4.65 4.56
N LYS A 32 -4.96 3.31 4.56
CA LYS A 32 -5.14 2.55 5.80
C LYS A 32 -3.95 2.69 6.75
N GLY A 33 -2.72 2.65 6.21
CA GLY A 33 -1.51 2.88 7.00
C GLY A 33 -1.48 4.27 7.63
N ALA A 34 -1.86 5.30 6.87
CA ALA A 34 -1.97 6.67 7.36
C ALA A 34 -3.03 6.79 8.48
N ASN A 35 -4.18 6.15 8.36
CA ASN A 35 -5.21 6.14 9.41
C ASN A 35 -4.70 5.49 10.72
N VAL A 36 -3.91 4.41 10.62
CA VAL A 36 -3.28 3.78 11.78
C VAL A 36 -2.28 4.73 12.44
N ALA A 37 -1.41 5.35 11.64
CA ALA A 37 -0.45 6.34 12.14
C ALA A 37 -1.15 7.53 12.80
N GLU A 38 -2.22 8.07 12.19
CA GLU A 38 -3.00 9.18 12.74
C GLU A 38 -3.58 8.85 14.13
N LYS A 39 -4.13 7.65 14.30
CA LYS A 39 -4.70 7.21 15.58
C LYS A 39 -3.63 7.17 16.69
N GLU A 40 -2.48 6.57 16.38
CA GLU A 40 -1.36 6.43 17.32
C GLU A 40 -0.72 7.80 17.64
N ILE A 41 -0.63 8.71 16.66
CA ILE A 41 -0.19 10.09 16.88
C ILE A 41 -1.16 10.82 17.80
N LYS A 42 -2.47 10.72 17.56
CA LYS A 42 -3.49 11.34 18.43
C LYS A 42 -3.40 10.83 19.87
N GLU A 43 -3.11 9.55 20.06
CA GLU A 43 -2.87 8.98 21.40
C GLU A 43 -1.57 9.50 22.02
N ALA A 44 -0.50 9.60 21.24
CA ALA A 44 0.79 10.10 21.71
C ALA A 44 0.75 11.57 22.18
N VAL A 45 0.00 12.43 21.48
CA VAL A 45 -0.08 13.86 21.80
C VAL A 45 -1.20 14.23 22.78
N LYS A 46 -2.05 13.28 23.17
CA LYS A 46 -3.10 13.51 24.19
C LYS A 46 -2.49 13.81 25.56
N ASP A 47 -1.33 13.24 25.82
CA ASP A 47 -0.68 13.27 27.12
C ASP A 47 0.38 14.38 27.10
N ARG A 48 -0.08 15.62 27.33
CA ARG A 48 0.70 16.84 27.10
C ARG A 48 1.83 17.08 28.10
N ASP A 49 1.86 16.32 29.18
CA ASP A 49 2.89 16.41 30.23
C ASP A 49 4.15 15.59 29.90
N GLN A 50 4.20 14.95 28.73
CA GLN A 50 5.34 14.16 28.30
C GLN A 50 6.48 15.03 27.76
N PRO A 51 7.75 14.67 28.04
CA PRO A 51 8.90 15.31 27.42
C PRO A 51 8.80 15.26 25.89
N PHE A 52 9.22 16.33 25.23
CA PHE A 52 9.13 16.46 23.76
C PHE A 52 9.81 15.29 23.02
N GLU A 53 10.94 14.78 23.51
CA GLU A 53 11.61 13.63 22.90
C GLU A 53 10.73 12.37 22.90
N VAL A 54 9.94 12.15 23.96
CA VAL A 54 9.01 11.01 24.06
C VAL A 54 7.89 11.14 23.02
N ILE A 55 7.37 12.35 22.83
CA ILE A 55 6.35 12.65 21.81
C ILE A 55 6.91 12.38 20.41
N VAL A 56 8.13 12.82 20.13
CA VAL A 56 8.80 12.60 18.83
C VAL A 56 9.04 11.11 18.56
N ILE A 57 9.52 10.35 19.56
CA ILE A 57 9.72 8.89 19.42
C ILE A 57 8.40 8.20 19.08
N LYS A 58 7.32 8.51 19.80
CA LYS A 58 5.99 7.95 19.53
C LYS A 58 5.47 8.30 18.14
N LEU A 59 5.75 9.51 17.65
CA LEU A 59 5.39 9.93 16.30
C LEU A 59 6.10 9.08 15.25
N PHE A 60 7.41 8.85 15.41
CA PHE A 60 8.20 7.98 14.53
C PHE A 60 7.70 6.54 14.54
N GLU A 61 7.36 6.00 15.71
CA GLU A 61 6.80 4.65 15.84
C GLU A 61 5.45 4.52 15.14
N ALA A 62 4.57 5.52 15.28
CA ALA A 62 3.28 5.56 14.61
C ALA A 62 3.42 5.56 13.08
N ILE A 63 4.33 6.39 12.56
CA ILE A 63 4.63 6.44 11.12
C ILE A 63 5.16 5.08 10.64
N LYS A 64 6.12 4.49 11.37
CA LYS A 64 6.69 3.17 11.06
C LYS A 64 5.61 2.09 11.02
N LYS A 65 4.68 2.07 11.98
CA LYS A 65 3.53 1.14 12.01
C LYS A 65 2.65 1.32 10.77
N GLY A 66 2.32 2.56 10.40
CA GLY A 66 1.52 2.84 9.20
C GLY A 66 2.18 2.33 7.92
N VAL A 67 3.48 2.58 7.75
CA VAL A 67 4.26 2.10 6.59
C VAL A 67 4.29 0.56 6.54
N LEU A 68 4.57 -0.10 7.67
CA LEU A 68 4.58 -1.57 7.75
C LEU A 68 3.21 -2.17 7.43
N TYR A 69 2.13 -1.53 7.89
CA TYR A 69 0.77 -1.97 7.59
C TYR A 69 0.46 -1.86 6.08
N ALA A 70 0.83 -0.74 5.46
CA ALA A 70 0.68 -0.56 4.01
C ALA A 70 1.50 -1.60 3.23
N ALA A 71 2.75 -1.83 3.62
CA ALA A 71 3.60 -2.84 3.01
C ALA A 71 3.00 -4.25 3.11
N LYS A 72 2.46 -4.61 4.28
CA LYS A 72 1.78 -5.90 4.47
C LYS A 72 0.55 -6.05 3.56
N GLN A 73 -0.29 -5.02 3.45
CA GLN A 73 -1.43 -5.04 2.53
C GLN A 73 -1.00 -5.26 1.08
N MET A 74 0.10 -4.63 0.66
CA MET A 74 0.66 -4.80 -0.69
C MET A 74 1.19 -6.20 -0.94
N VAL A 75 1.87 -6.79 0.04
CA VAL A 75 2.36 -8.18 -0.04
C VAL A 75 1.19 -9.17 -0.08
N ASP A 76 0.22 -9.03 0.82
CA ASP A 76 -0.97 -9.87 0.87
C ASP A 76 -1.77 -9.80 -0.45
N PHE A 77 -1.81 -8.61 -1.05
CA PHE A 77 -2.40 -8.40 -2.37
C PHE A 77 -1.63 -9.14 -3.47
N GLY A 78 -0.31 -8.98 -3.54
CA GLY A 78 0.52 -9.67 -4.53
C GLY A 78 0.42 -11.20 -4.44
N PHE A 79 0.33 -11.74 -3.21
CA PHE A 79 0.09 -13.17 -2.97
C PHE A 79 -1.29 -13.66 -3.45
N LYS A 80 -2.34 -12.83 -3.30
CA LYS A 80 -3.68 -13.17 -3.81
C LYS A 80 -3.70 -13.19 -5.34
N GLN A 81 -3.07 -12.20 -5.97
CA GLN A 81 -2.98 -12.10 -7.43
C GLN A 81 -2.28 -13.32 -8.04
N THR A 82 -1.13 -13.74 -7.49
CA THR A 82 -0.42 -14.95 -7.96
C THR A 82 -1.22 -16.24 -7.76
N LYS A 83 -2.02 -16.35 -6.68
CA LYS A 83 -2.92 -17.49 -6.46
C LYS A 83 -4.08 -17.54 -7.45
N ASP A 84 -4.66 -16.40 -7.80
CA ASP A 84 -5.78 -16.32 -8.73
C ASP A 84 -5.33 -16.57 -10.18
N GLU A 85 -4.11 -16.18 -10.54
CA GLU A 85 -3.49 -16.53 -11.83
C GLU A 85 -3.16 -18.01 -11.96
N SER A 86 -2.69 -18.66 -10.88
CA SER A 86 -2.36 -20.09 -10.89
C SER A 86 -3.58 -21.02 -10.87
N ARG A 87 -4.76 -20.54 -10.48
CA ARG A 87 -6.05 -21.27 -10.58
C ARG A 87 -6.73 -21.15 -11.95
N LYS A 88 -6.27 -20.24 -12.82
CA LYS A 88 -6.81 -20.04 -14.18
C LYS A 88 -6.01 -20.75 -15.27
N LYS A 89 -4.90 -21.42 -14.91
CA LYS A 89 -4.15 -22.35 -15.77
C LYS A 89 -4.63 -23.77 -15.55
#